data_AF-A0A7S0FI23-F1
#
_entry.id   AF-A0A7S0FI23-F1
#
_cell.length_a   1.000
_cell.length_b   1.000
_cell.length_c   1.000
_cell.angle_alpha   90.00
_cell.angle_beta   90.00
_cell.angle_gamma   90.00
#
_symmetry.space_group_name_H-M   'P 1'
#
loop_
_entity.id
_entity.type
_entity.pdbx_description
1 polymer ?
#
loop_
_entity_poly.entity_id
_entity_poly.type
_entity_poly.pdbx_seq_one_letter_code
_entity_poly.pdbx_strand_id
1 'polypeptide(L)'
;MAGFSGHGGVVVASCHHTKCEEMKEAVKARGHAMCVCWRPGEDILFAMEYGANLEKYAVTASAVLVITGDAGEEGEMQGTEMRIMREKQINFLKATLAEYERLYPTVQAAPGADVPLSGTYKLFNRKWGGPLLCGDRTDWEGDHAAYVARERGLKETEKEQWEIERQADGTYKLFNQKWRGPLLCGDPTDRDGDHEAYVAPKRGLKETAKEQWEIERQADGAYKLFNQK
;
A
#
# COMPACT_ATOMS: atom_id res chain seq x y z
N MET A 1 -3.15 -9.39 21.02
CA MET A 1 -3.29 -8.13 20.25
C MET A 1 -3.14 -8.53 18.80
N ALA A 2 -4.22 -8.38 18.02
CA ALA A 2 -4.28 -8.82 16.62
C ALA A 2 -3.27 -8.04 15.76
N GLY A 3 -2.53 -8.74 14.89
CA GLY A 3 -1.52 -8.14 14.00
C GLY A 3 -2.12 -7.11 13.05
N PHE A 4 -1.45 -5.96 12.92
CA PHE A 4 -1.85 -4.87 12.04
C PHE A 4 -1.72 -5.28 10.56
N SER A 5 -2.73 -4.98 9.74
CA SER A 5 -2.63 -5.06 8.28
C SER A 5 -1.80 -3.88 7.76
N GLY A 6 -0.49 -4.05 7.68
CA GLY A 6 0.40 -3.01 7.15
C GLY A 6 0.32 -2.81 5.63
N HIS A 7 0.89 -1.70 5.17
CA HIS A 7 1.16 -1.34 3.78
C HIS A 7 2.68 -1.28 3.57
N GLY A 8 3.21 -1.85 2.48
CA GLY A 8 4.64 -1.70 2.13
C GLY A 8 5.45 -2.98 1.96
N GLY A 9 4.84 -4.16 1.94
CA GLY A 9 5.55 -5.44 1.71
C GLY A 9 6.53 -5.85 2.82
N VAL A 10 6.72 -5.03 3.85
CA VAL A 10 7.62 -5.31 4.97
C VAL A 10 6.82 -5.73 6.20
N VAL A 11 7.28 -6.79 6.86
CA VAL A 11 6.65 -7.38 8.03
C VAL A 11 7.69 -7.56 9.14
N VAL A 12 7.38 -7.07 10.34
CA VAL A 12 8.14 -7.45 11.54
C VAL A 12 7.53 -8.71 12.13
N ALA A 13 8.19 -9.84 11.88
CA ALA A 13 7.68 -11.14 12.30
C ALA A 13 7.94 -11.43 13.77
N SER A 14 9.07 -10.99 14.31
CA SER A 14 9.49 -11.27 15.69
C SER A 14 10.25 -10.09 16.27
N CYS A 15 10.26 -9.95 17.60
CA CYS A 15 10.99 -8.89 18.30
C CYS A 15 11.53 -9.36 19.64
N HIS A 16 12.72 -8.89 20.02
CA HIS A 16 13.29 -9.10 21.33
C HIS A 16 12.38 -8.51 22.42
N HIS A 17 12.20 -9.22 23.52
CA HIS A 17 11.21 -8.89 24.55
C HIS A 17 11.37 -7.47 25.14
N THR A 18 12.60 -6.97 25.24
CA THR A 18 12.89 -5.61 25.73
C THR A 18 12.55 -4.51 24.71
N LYS A 19 12.34 -4.86 23.45
CA LYS A 19 12.09 -3.92 22.34
C LYS A 19 10.64 -3.89 21.89
N CYS A 20 9.75 -4.67 22.50
CA CYS A 20 8.38 -4.84 22.00
C CYS A 20 7.60 -3.51 21.89
N GLU A 21 7.68 -2.62 22.87
CA GLU A 21 6.93 -1.35 22.83
C GLU A 21 7.52 -0.38 21.80
N GLU A 22 8.83 -0.19 21.78
CA GLU A 22 9.51 0.65 20.79
C GLU A 22 9.28 0.13 19.35
N MET A 23 9.34 -1.18 19.16
CA MET A 23 9.08 -1.83 17.87
C MET A 23 7.63 -1.61 17.42
N LYS A 24 6.63 -1.70 18.31
CA LYS A 24 5.22 -1.45 17.95
C LYS A 24 5.04 -0.03 17.44
N GLU A 25 5.60 0.96 18.14
CA GLU A 25 5.54 2.36 17.71
C GLU A 25 6.27 2.54 16.37
N ALA A 26 7.46 1.93 16.23
CA ALA A 26 8.23 2.00 15.00
C ALA A 26 7.49 1.39 13.79
N VAL A 27 6.87 0.22 13.96
CA VAL A 27 6.06 -0.47 12.94
C VAL A 27 4.84 0.36 12.58
N LYS A 28 4.13 0.90 13.58
CA LYS A 28 2.94 1.73 13.38
C LYS A 28 3.29 3.02 12.62
N ALA A 29 4.37 3.69 13.00
CA ALA A 29 4.84 4.92 12.34
C ALA A 29 5.19 4.70 10.85
N ARG A 30 5.57 3.47 10.48
CA ARG A 30 5.93 3.07 9.12
C ARG A 30 4.78 2.40 8.36
N GLY A 31 3.68 2.10 9.05
CA GLY A 31 2.56 1.35 8.49
C GLY A 31 2.92 -0.10 8.12
N HIS A 32 3.97 -0.69 8.70
CA HIS A 32 4.34 -2.07 8.40
C HIS A 32 3.41 -3.08 9.09
N ALA A 33 3.36 -4.32 8.61
CA ALA A 33 2.62 -5.36 9.32
C ALA A 33 3.49 -5.95 10.44
N MET A 34 2.85 -6.53 11.46
CA MET A 34 3.56 -7.28 12.50
C MET A 34 2.92 -8.65 12.71
N CYS A 35 3.76 -9.66 12.91
CA CYS A 35 3.34 -11.00 13.33
C CYS A 35 3.80 -11.32 14.75
N VAL A 36 4.37 -10.35 15.47
CA VAL A 36 5.13 -10.57 16.72
C VAL A 36 4.31 -11.22 17.83
N CYS A 37 4.89 -12.25 18.45
CA CYS A 37 4.41 -12.85 19.69
C CYS A 37 5.09 -12.18 20.90
N TRP A 38 4.32 -11.78 21.91
CA TRP A 38 4.89 -11.49 23.23
C TRP A 38 3.86 -11.62 24.35
N ARG A 39 4.18 -12.40 25.40
CA ARG A 39 3.80 -12.11 26.78
C ARG A 39 4.65 -12.87 27.81
N PRO A 40 5.16 -12.20 28.86
CA PRO A 40 5.60 -12.84 30.09
C PRO A 40 4.34 -13.20 30.89
N GLY A 41 4.15 -14.49 31.16
CA GLY A 41 3.09 -14.99 32.04
C GLY A 41 1.83 -15.57 31.38
N GLU A 42 1.76 -15.72 30.05
CA GLU A 42 0.63 -16.38 29.37
C GLU A 42 1.10 -17.25 28.19
N ASP A 43 0.80 -18.56 28.22
CA ASP A 43 1.45 -19.56 27.35
C ASP A 43 0.69 -20.01 26.08
N ILE A 44 -0.59 -19.68 25.84
CA ILE A 44 -1.37 -20.52 24.86
C ILE A 44 -2.09 -19.77 23.73
N LEU A 45 -2.53 -18.52 23.91
CA LEU A 45 -3.33 -17.82 22.87
C LEU A 45 -2.48 -17.19 21.74
N PHE A 46 -1.21 -16.88 22.00
CA PHE A 46 -0.36 -16.13 21.07
C PHE A 46 0.25 -16.98 19.93
N ALA A 47 0.46 -18.28 20.13
CA ALA A 47 1.03 -19.16 19.10
C ALA A 47 0.08 -19.38 17.91
N MET A 48 -1.23 -19.41 18.16
CA MET A 48 -2.24 -19.62 17.13
C MET A 48 -2.36 -18.39 16.20
N GLU A 49 -2.35 -17.18 16.76
CA GLU A 49 -2.37 -15.95 15.95
C GLU A 49 -1.03 -15.71 15.23
N TYR A 50 0.10 -16.09 15.82
CA TYR A 50 1.42 -15.99 15.19
C TYR A 50 1.47 -16.74 13.85
N GLY A 51 1.04 -18.01 13.84
CA GLY A 51 1.00 -18.83 12.62
C GLY A 51 0.08 -18.24 11.55
N ALA A 52 -1.13 -17.82 11.94
CA ALA A 52 -2.09 -17.20 11.02
C ALA A 52 -1.57 -15.86 10.46
N ASN A 53 -0.91 -15.04 11.28
CA ASN A 53 -0.32 -13.78 10.85
C ASN A 53 0.89 -13.98 9.93
N LEU A 54 1.72 -15.01 10.18
CA LEU A 54 2.80 -15.38 9.25
C LEU A 54 2.24 -15.76 7.87
N GLU A 55 1.21 -16.60 7.82
CA GLU A 55 0.57 -16.98 6.55
C GLU A 55 -0.07 -15.78 5.84
N LYS A 56 -0.74 -14.91 6.60
CA LYS A 56 -1.44 -13.75 6.06
C LYS A 56 -0.47 -12.67 5.56
N TYR A 57 0.60 -12.40 6.28
CA TYR A 57 1.45 -11.23 6.05
C TYR A 57 2.85 -11.58 5.59
N ALA A 58 3.52 -12.57 6.18
CA ALA A 58 4.93 -12.83 5.92
C ALA A 58 5.18 -13.65 4.62
N VAL A 59 4.27 -14.54 4.23
CA VAL A 59 4.42 -15.36 3.01
C VAL A 59 4.47 -14.52 1.74
N THR A 60 3.76 -13.39 1.72
CA THR A 60 3.70 -12.49 0.55
C THR A 60 4.52 -11.21 0.74
N ALA A 61 5.26 -11.11 1.85
CA ALA A 61 6.11 -9.97 2.16
C ALA A 61 7.34 -9.94 1.23
N SER A 62 7.72 -8.75 0.79
CA SER A 62 9.02 -8.49 0.15
C SER A 62 10.17 -8.51 1.15
N ALA A 63 9.90 -8.25 2.43
CA ALA A 63 10.87 -8.35 3.51
C ALA A 63 10.21 -8.79 4.83
N VAL A 64 10.83 -9.77 5.49
CA VAL A 64 10.43 -10.22 6.83
C VAL A 64 11.58 -9.96 7.80
N LEU A 65 11.29 -9.28 8.90
CA LEU A 65 12.27 -8.84 9.88
C LEU A 65 12.09 -9.53 11.23
N VAL A 66 13.22 -9.87 11.83
CA VAL A 66 13.35 -10.30 13.22
C VAL A 66 14.14 -9.22 13.95
N ILE A 67 13.48 -8.48 14.85
CA ILE A 67 14.12 -7.40 15.61
C ILE A 67 14.87 -8.01 16.80
N THR A 68 16.20 -7.89 16.81
CA THR A 68 17.05 -8.34 17.91
C THR A 68 17.17 -7.28 19.00
N GLY A 69 17.84 -7.60 20.11
CA GLY A 69 18.33 -6.58 21.03
C GLY A 69 19.47 -5.75 20.42
N ASP A 70 19.99 -4.79 21.20
CA ASP A 70 20.89 -3.74 20.67
C ASP A 70 22.28 -4.27 20.31
N ALA A 71 22.72 -5.38 20.90
CA ALA A 71 23.96 -6.06 20.56
C ALA A 71 23.76 -7.20 19.53
N GLY A 72 22.56 -7.29 18.93
CA GLY A 72 22.20 -8.36 18.00
C GLY A 72 21.75 -9.65 18.69
N GLU A 73 21.52 -9.60 20.00
CA GLU A 73 21.08 -10.75 20.79
C GLU A 73 19.64 -11.16 20.50
N GLU A 74 19.39 -12.47 20.51
CA GLU A 74 18.09 -13.06 20.27
C GLU A 74 17.40 -13.36 21.61
N GLY A 75 16.09 -13.09 21.66
CA GLY A 75 15.26 -13.49 22.78
C GLY A 75 15.00 -15.00 22.77
N GLU A 76 14.70 -15.55 23.94
CA GLU A 76 14.46 -17.00 24.15
C GLU A 76 13.43 -17.58 23.16
N MET A 77 12.37 -16.82 22.85
CA MET A 77 11.32 -17.24 21.94
C MET A 77 11.63 -17.00 20.45
N GLN A 78 12.58 -16.11 20.13
CA GLN A 78 12.89 -15.76 18.73
C GLN A 78 13.49 -16.96 17.98
N GLY A 79 14.25 -17.82 18.67
CA GLY A 79 14.77 -19.06 18.10
C GLY A 79 13.67 -19.98 17.58
N THR A 80 12.60 -20.16 18.36
CA THR A 80 11.44 -20.98 17.98
C THR A 80 10.68 -20.35 16.81
N GLU A 81 10.44 -19.05 16.86
CA GLU A 81 9.77 -18.28 15.80
C GLU A 81 10.52 -18.35 14.46
N MET A 82 11.85 -18.21 14.49
CA MET A 82 12.70 -18.34 13.31
C MET A 82 12.72 -19.76 12.75
N ARG A 83 12.68 -20.79 13.60
CA ARG A 83 12.55 -22.17 13.15
C ARG A 83 11.23 -22.38 12.40
N ILE A 84 10.11 -21.89 12.96
CA ILE A 84 8.79 -21.96 12.30
C ILE A 84 8.82 -21.25 10.94
N MET A 85 9.44 -20.08 10.85
CA MET A 85 9.60 -19.37 9.56
C MET A 85 10.41 -20.20 8.55
N ARG A 86 11.50 -20.86 8.96
CA ARG A 86 12.28 -21.75 8.08
C ARG A 86 11.47 -22.96 7.61
N GLU A 87 10.71 -23.59 8.49
CA GLU A 87 9.82 -24.72 8.14
C GLU A 87 8.76 -24.31 7.13
N LYS A 88 8.29 -23.05 7.20
CA LYS A 88 7.36 -22.45 6.23
C LYS A 88 8.04 -21.82 5.00
N GLN A 89 9.36 -22.01 4.83
CA GLN A 89 10.14 -21.44 3.73
C GLN A 89 10.08 -19.91 3.63
N ILE A 90 9.88 -19.22 4.76
CA ILE A 90 9.88 -17.77 4.87
C ILE A 90 11.31 -17.30 5.12
N ASN A 91 11.87 -16.54 4.17
CA ASN A 91 13.15 -15.87 4.34
C ASN A 91 12.98 -14.66 5.26
N PHE A 92 13.90 -14.47 6.21
CA PHE A 92 13.89 -13.33 7.11
C PHE A 92 15.28 -12.73 7.29
N LEU A 93 15.32 -11.46 7.65
CA LEU A 93 16.53 -10.72 8.03
C LEU A 93 16.49 -10.43 9.53
N LYS A 94 17.65 -10.56 10.17
CA LYS A 94 17.84 -10.07 11.54
C LYS A 94 18.34 -8.63 11.48
N ALA A 95 17.80 -7.79 12.34
CA ALA A 95 18.21 -6.40 12.48
C ALA A 95 17.96 -5.93 13.90
N THR A 96 18.80 -5.06 14.42
CA THR A 96 18.47 -4.27 15.61
C THR A 96 17.34 -3.30 15.30
N LEU A 97 16.71 -2.72 16.34
CA LEU A 97 15.71 -1.69 16.13
C LEU A 97 16.29 -0.49 15.36
N ALA A 98 17.48 -0.02 15.75
CA ALA A 98 18.14 1.09 15.07
C ALA A 98 18.43 0.81 13.58
N GLU A 99 18.82 -0.43 13.25
CA GLU A 99 19.00 -0.84 11.86
C GLU A 99 17.69 -0.89 11.09
N TYR A 100 16.61 -1.42 11.69
CA TYR A 100 15.28 -1.37 11.10
C TYR A 100 14.86 0.07 10.82
N GLU A 101 15.06 0.98 11.77
CA GLU A 101 14.70 2.37 11.61
C GLU A 101 15.52 3.09 10.54
N ARG A 102 16.80 2.71 10.38
CA ARG A 102 17.69 3.22 9.33
C ARG A 102 17.36 2.67 7.95
N LEU A 103 17.04 1.38 7.85
CA LEU A 103 16.67 0.70 6.60
C LEU A 103 15.31 1.18 6.09
N TYR A 104 14.42 1.52 7.02
CA TYR A 104 13.08 1.99 6.74
C TYR A 104 12.87 3.29 7.51
N PRO A 105 13.45 4.43 7.09
CA PRO A 105 13.21 5.68 7.79
C PRO A 105 11.70 5.96 7.83
N THR A 106 11.19 6.40 9.00
CA THR A 106 9.85 6.99 9.02
C THR A 106 9.84 8.12 8.03
N VAL A 107 8.82 8.19 7.18
CA VAL A 107 8.51 9.44 6.49
C VAL A 107 8.16 10.41 7.61
N GLN A 108 9.13 11.23 8.04
CA GLN A 108 8.83 12.35 8.92
C GLN A 108 7.81 13.19 8.16
N ALA A 109 6.57 13.15 8.63
CA ALA A 109 5.58 14.13 8.25
C ALA A 109 6.10 15.47 8.77
N ALA A 110 6.86 16.18 7.93
CA ALA A 110 6.71 17.63 7.92
C ALA A 110 5.21 17.89 7.77
N PRO A 111 4.62 18.83 8.51
CA PRO A 111 3.25 19.24 8.24
C PRO A 111 3.20 19.67 6.77
N GLY A 112 2.56 18.86 5.92
CA GLY A 112 2.45 19.10 4.47
C GLY A 112 3.38 18.33 3.52
N ALA A 113 4.16 17.33 3.95
CA ALA A 113 4.95 16.51 3.02
C ALA A 113 4.28 15.16 2.71
N ASP A 114 3.49 15.14 1.63
CA ASP A 114 3.08 13.91 0.95
C ASP A 114 4.30 13.10 0.53
N VAL A 115 4.27 11.79 0.78
CA VAL A 115 5.10 10.85 0.01
C VAL A 115 4.69 11.03 -1.46
N PRO A 116 5.62 11.29 -2.40
CA PRO A 116 5.24 11.33 -3.79
C PRO A 116 4.74 9.93 -4.18
N LEU A 117 3.43 9.80 -4.36
CA LEU A 117 2.73 8.64 -4.91
C LEU A 117 3.08 8.45 -6.40
N SER A 118 4.35 8.55 -6.78
CA SER A 118 4.79 8.34 -8.15
C SER A 118 5.17 6.89 -8.35
N GLY A 119 4.64 6.25 -9.40
CA GLY A 119 4.91 4.85 -9.71
C GLY A 119 3.70 4.12 -10.28
N THR A 120 3.84 2.81 -10.46
CA THR A 120 2.77 1.97 -11.01
C THR A 120 1.97 1.29 -9.91
N TYR A 121 0.65 1.49 -9.90
CA TYR A 121 -0.26 1.01 -8.87
C TYR A 121 -1.52 0.38 -9.46
N LYS A 122 -2.23 -0.40 -8.63
CA LYS A 122 -3.65 -0.70 -8.82
C LYS A 122 -4.43 0.06 -7.76
N LEU A 123 -5.45 0.80 -8.17
CA LEU A 123 -6.29 1.59 -7.28
C LEU A 123 -7.55 0.79 -6.93
N PHE A 124 -7.79 0.51 -5.64
CA PHE A 124 -8.96 -0.28 -5.23
C PHE A 124 -10.01 0.61 -4.57
N ASN A 125 -11.24 0.55 -5.07
CA ASN A 125 -12.35 1.23 -4.40
C ASN A 125 -12.71 0.50 -3.10
N ARG A 126 -12.84 1.22 -1.99
CA ARG A 126 -13.11 0.60 -0.69
C ARG A 126 -14.52 0.03 -0.56
N LYS A 127 -15.51 0.69 -1.15
CA LYS A 127 -16.93 0.28 -1.07
C LYS A 127 -17.16 -1.00 -1.88
N TRP A 128 -16.61 -1.06 -3.08
CA TRP A 128 -16.86 -2.16 -4.03
C TRP A 128 -15.75 -3.21 -4.04
N GLY A 129 -14.60 -2.92 -3.45
CA GLY A 129 -13.48 -3.85 -3.28
C GLY A 129 -12.65 -4.12 -4.53
N GLY A 130 -13.14 -3.78 -5.73
CA GLY A 130 -12.43 -4.02 -6.98
C GLY A 130 -11.61 -2.83 -7.50
N PRO A 131 -10.77 -3.07 -8.53
CA PRO A 131 -9.83 -2.09 -9.04
C PRO A 131 -10.51 -1.06 -9.96
N LEU A 132 -9.99 0.16 -9.97
CA LEU A 132 -10.21 1.13 -11.04
C LEU A 132 -9.56 0.60 -12.32
N LEU A 133 -10.32 0.58 -13.40
CA LEU A 133 -9.87 0.10 -14.70
C LEU A 133 -10.45 0.92 -15.84
N CYS A 134 -9.93 0.68 -17.02
CA CYS A 134 -10.41 1.29 -18.25
C CYS A 134 -11.12 0.28 -19.16
N GLY A 135 -12.29 0.65 -19.67
CA GLY A 135 -13.07 -0.18 -20.61
C GLY A 135 -12.43 -0.29 -22.00
N ASP A 136 -12.88 -1.27 -22.80
CA ASP A 136 -12.39 -1.46 -24.19
C ASP A 136 -13.13 -0.62 -25.23
N ARG A 137 -14.34 -0.13 -24.90
CA ARG A 137 -15.10 0.72 -25.82
C ARG A 137 -14.63 2.15 -25.72
N THR A 138 -14.58 2.81 -26.88
CA THR A 138 -14.35 4.25 -26.97
C THR A 138 -15.66 4.97 -27.24
N ASP A 139 -15.73 6.22 -26.85
CA ASP A 139 -16.72 7.16 -27.34
C ASP A 139 -16.35 7.70 -28.74
N TRP A 140 -16.98 8.82 -29.13
CA TRP A 140 -16.77 9.46 -30.43
C TRP A 140 -15.49 10.32 -30.49
N GLU A 141 -14.89 10.67 -29.35
CA GLU A 141 -13.59 11.35 -29.25
C GLU A 141 -12.43 10.35 -29.17
N GLY A 142 -12.74 9.06 -28.95
CA GLY A 142 -11.76 8.00 -28.78
C GLY A 142 -11.41 7.73 -27.33
N ASP A 143 -12.15 8.31 -26.39
CA ASP A 143 -11.92 8.20 -24.96
C ASP A 143 -12.54 6.91 -24.41
N HIS A 144 -11.85 6.30 -23.46
CA HIS A 144 -12.27 5.07 -22.82
C HIS A 144 -12.85 5.37 -21.45
N ALA A 145 -14.07 4.92 -21.16
CA ALA A 145 -14.68 5.12 -19.85
C ALA A 145 -13.93 4.38 -18.73
N ALA A 146 -13.79 5.03 -17.58
CA ALA A 146 -13.17 4.48 -16.37
C ALA A 146 -14.24 3.87 -15.44
N TYR A 147 -13.96 2.69 -14.90
CA TYR A 147 -14.90 1.93 -14.08
C TYR A 147 -14.23 1.31 -12.87
N VAL A 148 -15.04 0.94 -11.87
CA VAL A 148 -14.60 0.06 -10.79
C VAL A 148 -15.08 -1.36 -11.11
N ALA A 149 -14.14 -2.30 -11.28
CA ALA A 149 -14.49 -3.71 -11.47
C ALA A 149 -15.17 -4.30 -10.22
N ARG A 150 -15.95 -5.35 -10.43
CA ARG A 150 -16.59 -6.11 -9.35
C ARG A 150 -15.63 -7.08 -8.64
N GLU A 151 -14.62 -7.59 -9.35
CA GLU A 151 -13.72 -8.65 -8.85
C GLU A 151 -12.27 -8.17 -8.76
N ARG A 152 -11.52 -8.74 -7.81
CA ARG A 152 -10.08 -8.53 -7.69
C ARG A 152 -9.36 -9.54 -8.57
N GLY A 153 -8.61 -9.07 -9.58
CA GLY A 153 -7.76 -9.93 -10.41
C GLY A 153 -8.37 -10.30 -11.76
N LEU A 154 -8.56 -9.29 -12.61
CA LEU A 154 -8.90 -9.54 -14.01
C LEU A 154 -7.71 -10.18 -14.74
N LYS A 155 -7.98 -11.02 -15.74
CA LYS A 155 -6.93 -11.68 -16.55
C LYS A 155 -6.04 -10.69 -17.33
N GLU A 156 -6.53 -9.48 -17.58
CA GLU A 156 -5.80 -8.40 -18.25
C GLU A 156 -5.29 -7.39 -17.22
N THR A 157 -4.02 -7.51 -16.84
CA THR A 157 -3.43 -6.72 -15.76
C THR A 157 -3.19 -5.25 -16.13
N GLU A 158 -3.06 -4.94 -17.42
CA GLU A 158 -2.72 -3.57 -17.86
C GLU A 158 -3.91 -2.60 -17.80
N LYS A 159 -5.15 -3.11 -17.85
CA LYS A 159 -6.37 -2.27 -17.73
C LYS A 159 -6.53 -1.66 -16.36
N GLU A 160 -6.03 -2.33 -15.33
CA GLU A 160 -6.14 -1.99 -13.91
C GLU A 160 -4.87 -1.36 -13.35
N GLN A 161 -3.81 -1.26 -14.16
CA GLN A 161 -2.53 -0.64 -13.80
C GLN A 161 -2.52 0.82 -14.20
N TRP A 162 -2.10 1.66 -13.25
CA TRP A 162 -2.04 3.10 -13.38
C TRP A 162 -0.65 3.58 -13.00
N GLU A 163 -0.02 4.31 -13.91
CA GLU A 163 1.18 5.09 -13.61
C GLU A 163 0.73 6.44 -13.05
N ILE A 164 1.08 6.71 -11.80
CA ILE A 164 0.78 7.96 -11.12
C ILE A 164 2.04 8.81 -11.20
N GLU A 165 1.87 10.07 -11.60
CA GLU A 165 2.97 11.02 -11.80
C GLU A 165 2.66 12.34 -11.10
N ARG A 166 3.44 12.68 -10.08
CA ARG A 166 3.35 13.98 -9.41
C ARG A 166 3.88 15.10 -10.31
N GLN A 167 3.09 16.14 -10.51
CA GLN A 167 3.41 17.33 -11.29
C GLN A 167 4.16 18.37 -10.44
N ALA A 168 4.74 19.38 -11.08
CA ALA A 168 5.55 20.41 -10.42
C ALA A 168 4.74 21.30 -9.44
N ASP A 169 3.44 21.47 -9.70
CA ASP A 169 2.50 22.21 -8.85
C ASP A 169 1.94 21.40 -7.67
N GLY A 170 2.32 20.12 -7.57
CA GLY A 170 1.87 19.21 -6.51
C GLY A 170 0.64 18.39 -6.85
N THR A 171 0.00 18.62 -8.00
CA THR A 171 -1.08 17.76 -8.53
C THR A 171 -0.52 16.44 -9.07
N TYR A 172 -1.41 15.54 -9.48
CA TYR A 172 -1.07 14.21 -10.01
C TYR A 172 -1.76 13.98 -11.35
N LYS A 173 -1.06 13.33 -12.28
CA LYS A 173 -1.64 12.73 -13.48
C LYS A 173 -1.62 11.20 -13.32
N LEU A 174 -2.71 10.55 -13.71
CA LEU A 174 -2.86 9.09 -13.64
C LEU A 174 -2.97 8.53 -15.05
N PHE A 175 -2.01 7.73 -15.49
CA PHE A 175 -2.00 7.17 -16.83
C PHE A 175 -2.35 5.69 -16.81
N ASN A 176 -3.33 5.28 -17.62
CA ASN A 176 -3.65 3.87 -17.76
C ASN A 176 -2.53 3.14 -18.51
N GLN A 177 -2.12 1.96 -18.04
CA GLN A 177 -1.02 1.24 -18.67
C GLN A 177 -1.39 0.63 -20.03
N LYS A 178 -2.64 0.19 -20.23
CA LYS A 178 -3.10 -0.36 -21.52
C LYS A 178 -3.21 0.74 -22.58
N TRP A 179 -3.94 1.80 -22.27
CA TRP A 179 -4.27 2.86 -23.26
C TRP A 179 -3.29 4.03 -23.28
N ARG A 180 -2.36 4.07 -22.31
CA ARG A 180 -1.27 5.05 -22.17
C ARG A 180 -1.70 6.49 -21.91
N GLY A 181 -2.95 6.88 -22.10
CA GLY A 181 -3.41 8.24 -21.80
C GLY A 181 -3.86 8.49 -20.35
N PRO A 182 -4.11 9.77 -20.01
CA PRO A 182 -4.44 10.20 -18.67
C PRO A 182 -5.92 9.96 -18.31
N LEU A 183 -6.19 9.75 -17.03
CA LEU A 183 -7.52 9.83 -16.43
C LEU A 183 -7.97 11.30 -16.38
N LEU A 184 -9.18 11.58 -16.85
CA LEU A 184 -9.75 12.92 -16.88
C LEU A 184 -11.25 12.91 -16.59
N CYS A 185 -11.80 14.08 -16.27
CA CYS A 185 -13.25 14.33 -16.24
C CYS A 185 -13.73 14.95 -17.57
N GLY A 186 -14.79 14.40 -18.15
CA GLY A 186 -15.41 14.93 -19.37
C GLY A 186 -16.16 16.24 -19.12
N ASP A 187 -16.41 17.02 -20.17
CA ASP A 187 -17.17 18.28 -20.07
C ASP A 187 -18.66 18.10 -19.70
N PRO A 188 -19.38 17.10 -20.24
CA PRO A 188 -20.78 16.92 -19.90
C PRO A 188 -20.98 16.59 -18.42
N THR A 189 -22.04 17.13 -17.85
CA THR A 189 -22.50 16.80 -16.51
C THR A 189 -23.84 16.08 -16.56
N ASP A 190 -24.07 15.22 -15.57
CA ASP A 190 -25.41 14.69 -15.33
C ASP A 190 -26.32 15.74 -14.64
N ARG A 191 -27.50 15.31 -14.17
CA ARG A 191 -28.47 16.23 -13.54
C ARG A 191 -28.02 16.76 -12.19
N ASP A 192 -27.10 16.06 -11.53
CA ASP A 192 -26.58 16.42 -10.22
C ASP A 192 -25.28 17.24 -10.35
N GLY A 193 -24.80 17.44 -11.59
CA GLY A 193 -23.58 18.18 -11.88
C GLY A 193 -22.33 17.30 -11.84
N ASP A 194 -22.48 15.99 -11.79
CA ASP A 194 -21.36 15.05 -11.76
C ASP A 194 -20.75 14.89 -13.17
N HIS A 195 -19.43 14.88 -13.23
CA HIS A 195 -18.68 14.63 -14.45
C HIS A 195 -18.31 13.14 -14.56
N GLU A 196 -18.51 12.56 -15.74
CA GLU A 196 -18.01 11.22 -16.01
C GLU A 196 -16.48 11.22 -16.15
N ALA A 197 -15.84 10.12 -15.72
CA ALA A 197 -14.40 9.95 -15.80
C ALA A 197 -13.98 9.02 -16.95
N TYR A 198 -12.99 9.46 -17.71
CA TYR A 198 -12.51 8.79 -18.92
C TYR A 198 -10.98 8.71 -18.94
N VAL A 199 -10.46 7.92 -19.87
CA VAL A 199 -9.06 7.86 -20.24
C VAL A 199 -8.92 8.25 -21.69
N ALA A 200 -8.18 9.32 -21.95
CA ALA A 200 -7.92 9.76 -23.31
C ALA A 200 -6.99 8.79 -24.06
N PRO A 201 -7.00 8.76 -25.40
CA PRO A 201 -6.24 7.80 -26.18
C PRO A 201 -4.71 8.05 -26.19
N LYS A 202 -4.21 9.23 -25.77
CA LYS A 202 -2.78 9.59 -25.81
C LYS A 202 -2.36 10.56 -24.70
N ARG A 203 -1.06 10.52 -24.30
CA ARG A 203 -0.41 11.42 -23.31
C ARG A 203 -0.25 12.88 -23.73
N GLY A 204 -1.00 13.35 -24.72
CA GLY A 204 -0.72 14.63 -25.39
C GLY A 204 -1.90 15.59 -25.45
N LEU A 205 -2.88 15.46 -24.55
CA LEU A 205 -3.86 16.51 -24.37
C LEU A 205 -3.12 17.78 -23.93
N LYS A 206 -3.56 18.95 -24.43
CA LYS A 206 -3.07 20.23 -23.88
C LYS A 206 -3.28 20.17 -22.38
N GLU A 207 -2.28 20.58 -21.60
CA GLU A 207 -2.37 20.59 -20.15
C GLU A 207 -3.62 21.38 -19.73
N THR A 208 -4.67 20.66 -19.37
CA THR A 208 -5.90 21.21 -18.81
C THR A 208 -6.04 20.74 -17.36
N ALA A 209 -6.87 21.43 -16.59
CA ALA A 209 -7.17 20.99 -15.23
C ALA A 209 -7.89 19.62 -15.19
N LYS A 210 -8.51 19.21 -16.32
CA LYS A 210 -9.36 18.01 -16.40
C LYS A 210 -8.62 16.71 -16.12
N GLU A 211 -7.33 16.64 -16.44
CA GLU A 211 -6.50 15.48 -16.18
C GLU A 211 -5.64 15.60 -14.90
N GLN A 212 -5.79 16.69 -14.15
CA GLN A 212 -5.05 16.96 -12.92
C GLN A 212 -5.88 16.55 -11.70
N TRP A 213 -5.23 15.82 -10.80
CA TRP A 213 -5.87 15.27 -9.62
C TRP A 213 -5.12 15.65 -8.34
N GLU A 214 -5.87 15.94 -7.29
CA GLU A 214 -5.35 16.00 -5.92
C GLU A 214 -5.53 14.63 -5.28
N ILE A 215 -4.49 14.15 -4.59
CA ILE A 215 -4.55 12.92 -3.82
C ILE A 215 -4.39 13.25 -2.34
N GLU A 216 -5.42 12.97 -1.54
CA GLU A 216 -5.42 13.26 -0.11
C GLU A 216 -5.37 11.97 0.70
N ARG A 217 -4.28 11.78 1.46
CA ARG A 217 -4.17 10.68 2.41
C ARG A 217 -5.10 10.90 3.62
N GLN A 218 -5.95 9.93 3.88
CA GLN A 218 -6.88 9.90 5.00
C GLN A 218 -6.22 9.34 6.26
N ALA A 219 -6.78 9.66 7.43
CA ALA A 219 -6.27 9.22 8.73
C ALA A 219 -6.20 7.69 8.90
N ASP A 220 -7.04 6.95 8.18
CA ASP A 220 -7.08 5.49 8.19
C ASP A 220 -6.20 4.84 7.11
N GLY A 221 -5.37 5.63 6.44
CA GLY A 221 -4.44 5.17 5.40
C GLY A 221 -5.06 5.02 4.00
N ALA A 222 -6.38 5.23 3.84
CA ALA A 222 -6.99 5.31 2.52
C ALA A 222 -6.59 6.62 1.81
N TYR A 223 -6.81 6.68 0.50
CA TYR A 223 -6.61 7.89 -0.30
C TYR A 223 -7.94 8.33 -0.92
N LYS A 224 -8.14 9.64 -1.00
CA LYS A 224 -9.17 10.26 -1.84
C LYS A 224 -8.50 10.87 -3.06
N LEU A 225 -9.20 10.80 -4.18
CA LEU A 225 -8.78 11.34 -5.47
C LEU A 225 -9.81 12.41 -5.86
N PHE A 226 -9.36 13.65 -6.06
CA PHE A 226 -10.21 14.79 -6.44
C PHE A 226 -9.75 15.35 -7.77
N ASN A 227 -10.66 15.63 -8.70
CA ASN A 227 -10.31 16.33 -9.92
C ASN A 227 -10.38 17.84 -9.69
N GLN A 228 -9.41 18.59 -10.21
CA GLN A 228 -9.47 20.05 -10.12
C GLN A 228 -10.54 20.61 -11.07
N LYS A 229 -11.23 21.65 -10.59
CA LYS A 229 -12.25 22.38 -11.35
C LYS A 229 -11.63 23.36 -12.34
#